data_AF-A0A415RUH3-F1
#
_entry.id   AF-A0A415RUH3-F1
#
_cell.length_a   1.000
_cell.length_b   1.000
_cell.length_c   1.000
_cell.angle_alpha   90.00
_cell.angle_beta   90.00
_cell.angle_gamma   90.00
#
_symmetry.space_group_name_H-M   'P 1'
#
loop_
_entity.id
_entity.type
_entity.pdbx_description
1 polymer ?
#
loop_
_entity_poly.entity_id
_entity_poly.type
_entity_poly.pdbx_seq_one_letter_code
_entity_poly.pdbx_strand_id
1 'polypeptide(L)'
;MKEETRKMLEKARAGDAEAQYLTGLYYEDKGDVNEAFLWYDRSATQGFVYGINAVAVYYLKGMAVKRDVGRAIALLESIAEKEPTAKANLGHIYLEGEGCPQDIQKGIGLFRQAADSGDGLSAFTMGHIRLKGLYGTPVMYKEATGWFEKAYELGIYDSVDFLCDLYEGLYSRGMRDIRKYRLWSDIRKSLEKVPCTGLAMPSSAKGGNVPVFGEANGRQYIIIGGEKAYVDLLVAETFLVNPDPKSYTEVEHIDGDMSNNAADNLRWIKK
;
A
#
# COMPACT_ATOMS: atom_id res chain seq x y z
N MET A 1 -17.98 -27.85 -2.99
CA MET A 1 -17.86 -26.69 -3.90
C MET A 1 -19.20 -25.97 -3.88
N LYS A 2 -19.25 -24.65 -3.70
CA LYS A 2 -20.53 -23.89 -3.73
C LYS A 2 -21.11 -23.90 -5.16
N GLU A 3 -22.43 -23.86 -5.28
CA GLU A 3 -23.14 -23.91 -6.57
C GLU A 3 -22.71 -22.78 -7.52
N GLU A 4 -22.43 -21.60 -6.98
CA GLU A 4 -21.92 -20.43 -7.71
C GLU A 4 -20.55 -20.71 -8.36
N THR A 5 -19.63 -21.33 -7.61
CA THR A 5 -18.31 -21.72 -8.13
C THR A 5 -18.44 -22.75 -9.25
N ARG A 6 -19.38 -23.69 -9.13
CA ARG A 6 -19.62 -24.70 -10.18
C ARG A 6 -20.08 -24.05 -11.48
N LYS A 7 -21.06 -23.15 -11.40
CA LYS A 7 -21.57 -22.40 -12.56
C LYS A 7 -20.50 -21.52 -13.21
N MET A 8 -19.67 -20.85 -12.40
CA MET A 8 -18.53 -20.06 -12.90
C MET A 8 -17.54 -20.94 -13.67
N LEU A 9 -17.17 -22.10 -13.12
CA LEU A 9 -16.25 -23.04 -13.77
C LEU A 9 -16.83 -23.61 -15.08
N GLU A 10 -18.13 -23.90 -15.12
CA GLU A 10 -18.82 -24.33 -16.35
C GLU A 10 -18.73 -23.26 -17.45
N LYS A 11 -19.02 -21.99 -17.12
CA LYS A 11 -18.87 -20.87 -18.06
C LYS A 11 -17.43 -20.68 -18.53
N ALA A 12 -16.47 -20.75 -17.61
CA ALA A 12 -15.05 -20.62 -17.94
C ALA A 12 -14.59 -21.72 -18.91
N ARG A 13 -15.05 -22.95 -18.70
CA ARG A 13 -14.82 -24.10 -19.61
C ARG A 13 -15.53 -23.95 -20.96
N ALA A 14 -16.67 -23.27 -20.98
CA ALA A 14 -17.38 -22.92 -22.21
C ALA A 14 -16.71 -21.79 -23.01
N GLY A 15 -15.64 -21.17 -22.47
CA GLY A 15 -14.87 -20.16 -23.18
C GLY A 15 -15.14 -18.72 -22.75
N ASP A 16 -16.02 -18.48 -21.77
CA ASP A 16 -16.35 -17.12 -21.34
C ASP A 16 -15.13 -16.43 -20.68
N ALA A 17 -14.65 -15.33 -21.28
CA ALA A 17 -13.39 -14.70 -20.89
C ALA A 17 -13.42 -14.09 -19.48
N GLU A 18 -14.56 -13.51 -19.07
CA GLU A 18 -14.75 -12.99 -17.72
C GLU A 18 -14.77 -14.13 -16.69
N ALA A 19 -15.53 -15.20 -16.94
CA ALA A 19 -15.54 -16.37 -16.06
C ALA A 19 -14.17 -17.05 -15.96
N GLN A 20 -13.37 -17.03 -17.03
CA GLN A 20 -11.97 -17.50 -16.99
C GLN A 20 -11.12 -16.63 -16.07
N TYR A 21 -11.23 -15.30 -16.14
CA TYR A 21 -10.55 -14.41 -15.21
C TYR A 21 -10.98 -14.66 -13.76
N LEU A 22 -12.28 -14.76 -13.49
CA LEU A 22 -12.81 -15.07 -12.16
C LEU A 22 -12.36 -16.45 -11.66
N THR A 23 -12.21 -17.40 -12.57
CA THR A 23 -11.64 -18.72 -12.25
C THR A 23 -10.16 -18.61 -11.88
N GLY A 24 -9.38 -17.75 -12.56
CA GLY A 24 -8.01 -17.44 -12.18
C GLY A 24 -7.91 -16.91 -10.75
N LEU A 25 -8.75 -15.94 -10.39
CA LEU A 25 -8.84 -15.40 -9.02
C LEU A 25 -9.15 -16.49 -7.99
N TYR A 26 -10.06 -17.41 -8.32
CA TYR A 26 -10.41 -18.53 -7.46
C TYR A 26 -9.24 -19.47 -7.18
N TYR A 27 -8.39 -19.75 -8.17
CA TYR A 27 -7.21 -20.59 -7.98
C TYR A 27 -6.09 -19.84 -7.26
N GLU A 28 -5.94 -18.54 -7.52
CA GLU A 28 -4.98 -17.68 -6.81
C GLU A 28 -5.29 -17.59 -5.32
N ASP A 29 -6.57 -17.43 -4.95
CA ASP A 29 -7.04 -17.43 -3.56
C ASP A 29 -6.71 -18.74 -2.82
N LYS A 30 -6.70 -19.86 -3.55
CA LYS A 30 -6.28 -21.16 -3.03
C LYS A 30 -4.77 -21.36 -2.97
N GLY A 31 -3.99 -20.42 -3.50
CA GLY A 31 -2.54 -20.54 -3.63
C GLY A 31 -2.09 -21.42 -4.81
N ASP A 32 -2.98 -21.80 -5.73
CA ASP A 32 -2.62 -22.54 -6.94
C ASP A 32 -2.25 -21.58 -8.07
N VAL A 33 -1.04 -21.04 -7.96
CA VAL A 33 -0.47 -20.04 -8.86
C VAL A 33 -0.39 -20.54 -10.32
N ASN A 34 -0.15 -21.84 -10.54
CA ASN A 34 -0.03 -22.38 -11.90
C ASN A 34 -1.39 -22.46 -12.59
N GLU A 35 -2.42 -22.98 -11.90
CA GLU A 35 -3.78 -22.97 -12.45
C GLU A 35 -4.29 -21.55 -12.65
N ALA A 36 -4.06 -20.65 -11.68
CA ALA A 36 -4.44 -19.26 -11.79
C ALA A 36 -3.90 -18.63 -13.08
N PHE A 37 -2.60 -18.80 -13.34
CA PHE A 37 -1.97 -18.30 -14.56
C PHE A 37 -2.61 -18.87 -15.83
N LEU A 38 -2.88 -20.17 -15.89
CA LEU A 38 -3.49 -20.78 -17.08
C LEU A 38 -4.88 -20.21 -17.38
N TRP A 39 -5.67 -19.92 -16.35
CA TRP A 39 -6.99 -19.32 -16.51
C TRP A 39 -6.90 -17.84 -16.90
N TYR A 40 -5.98 -17.08 -16.28
CA TYR A 40 -5.71 -15.71 -16.69
C TYR A 40 -5.21 -15.63 -18.13
N ASP A 41 -4.33 -16.52 -18.56
CA ASP A 41 -3.77 -16.55 -19.93
C ASP A 41 -4.84 -16.86 -20.98
N ARG A 42 -5.77 -17.78 -20.70
CA ARG A 42 -6.95 -18.02 -21.55
C ARG A 42 -7.83 -16.78 -21.68
N SER A 43 -8.09 -16.09 -20.56
CA SER A 43 -8.86 -14.86 -20.54
C SER A 43 -8.15 -13.74 -21.32
N ALA A 44 -6.84 -13.59 -21.12
CA ALA A 44 -6.00 -12.61 -21.80
C ALA A 44 -5.91 -12.83 -23.32
N THR A 45 -5.82 -14.10 -23.76
CA THR A 45 -5.80 -14.48 -25.18
C THR A 45 -7.07 -14.05 -25.92
N GLN A 46 -8.18 -13.90 -25.20
CA GLN A 46 -9.45 -13.39 -25.74
C GLN A 46 -9.57 -11.86 -25.71
N GLY A 47 -8.52 -11.16 -25.25
CA GLY A 47 -8.51 -9.70 -25.16
C GLY A 47 -9.18 -9.14 -23.90
N PHE A 48 -9.51 -9.98 -22.91
CA PHE A 48 -10.12 -9.50 -21.68
C PHE A 48 -9.10 -8.73 -20.83
N VAL A 49 -9.38 -7.45 -20.63
CA VAL A 49 -8.43 -6.47 -20.07
C VAL A 49 -7.92 -6.86 -18.69
N TYR A 50 -8.79 -7.34 -17.80
CA TYR A 50 -8.36 -7.80 -16.48
C TYR A 50 -7.51 -9.07 -16.53
N GLY A 51 -7.78 -9.96 -17.49
CA GLY A 51 -6.94 -11.13 -17.76
C GLY A 51 -5.56 -10.73 -18.25
N ILE A 52 -5.47 -9.79 -19.21
CA ILE A 52 -4.20 -9.25 -19.72
C ILE A 52 -3.38 -8.62 -18.57
N ASN A 53 -4.03 -7.80 -17.73
CA ASN A 53 -3.39 -7.19 -16.57
C ASN A 53 -2.85 -8.25 -15.58
N ALA A 54 -3.64 -9.28 -15.28
CA ALA A 54 -3.21 -10.37 -14.40
C ALA A 54 -2.00 -11.12 -14.97
N VAL A 55 -2.02 -11.48 -16.26
CA VAL A 55 -0.88 -12.12 -16.94
C VAL A 55 0.38 -11.23 -16.87
N ALA A 56 0.24 -9.92 -17.08
CA ALA A 56 1.36 -8.99 -16.95
C ALA A 56 1.96 -9.00 -15.53
N VAL A 57 1.12 -9.00 -14.48
CA VAL A 57 1.58 -9.10 -13.09
C VAL A 57 2.32 -10.41 -12.83
N TYR A 58 1.87 -11.53 -13.41
CA TYR A 58 2.56 -12.82 -13.30
C TYR A 58 3.94 -12.79 -13.95
N TYR A 59 4.09 -12.12 -15.09
CA TYR A 59 5.40 -11.89 -15.72
C TYR A 59 6.30 -10.95 -14.92
N LEU A 60 5.76 -9.92 -14.25
CA LEU A 60 6.54 -9.02 -13.38
C LEU A 60 7.09 -9.75 -12.15
N LYS A 61 6.25 -10.54 -11.50
CA LYS A 61 6.58 -11.24 -10.24
C LYS A 61 7.33 -12.55 -10.46
N GLY A 62 7.25 -13.14 -11.64
CA GLY A 62 7.89 -14.42 -11.96
C GLY A 62 7.27 -15.61 -11.21
N MET A 63 5.95 -15.61 -11.01
CA MET A 63 5.27 -16.58 -10.13
C MET A 63 5.08 -17.96 -10.80
N ALA A 64 4.21 -18.06 -11.81
CA ALA A 64 4.01 -19.30 -12.59
C ALA A 64 4.92 -19.40 -13.82
N VAL A 65 5.49 -18.27 -14.23
CA VAL A 65 6.29 -18.11 -15.44
C VAL A 65 7.59 -17.44 -15.09
N LYS A 66 8.63 -17.65 -15.91
CA LYS A 66 9.89 -16.94 -15.75
C LYS A 66 9.62 -15.43 -15.83
N ARG A 67 10.16 -14.69 -14.85
CA ARG A 67 10.08 -13.22 -14.83
C ARG A 67 10.53 -12.64 -16.17
N ASP A 68 9.67 -11.84 -16.79
CA ASP A 68 9.90 -11.18 -18.07
C ASP A 68 9.21 -9.80 -18.09
N VAL A 69 9.94 -8.79 -17.65
CA VAL A 69 9.38 -7.43 -17.52
C VAL A 69 9.08 -6.82 -18.89
N GLY A 70 9.85 -7.16 -19.93
CA GLY A 70 9.58 -6.67 -21.29
C GLY A 70 8.23 -7.13 -21.81
N ARG A 71 7.88 -8.41 -21.61
CA ARG A 71 6.53 -8.91 -21.92
C ARG A 71 5.45 -8.23 -21.09
N ALA A 72 5.68 -8.04 -19.80
CA ALA A 72 4.71 -7.37 -18.94
C ALA A 72 4.43 -5.93 -19.39
N ILE A 73 5.47 -5.17 -19.74
CA ILE A 73 5.33 -3.81 -20.28
C ILE A 73 4.49 -3.85 -21.57
N ALA A 74 4.81 -4.73 -22.52
CA ALA A 74 4.07 -4.83 -23.78
C ALA A 74 2.58 -5.17 -23.55
N LEU A 75 2.28 -6.08 -22.62
CA LEU A 75 0.90 -6.43 -22.25
C LEU A 75 0.17 -5.24 -21.62
N LEU A 76 0.79 -4.52 -20.67
CA LEU A 76 0.19 -3.37 -20.02
C LEU A 76 -0.02 -2.21 -21.00
N GLU A 77 0.95 -1.93 -21.88
CA GLU A 77 0.83 -0.89 -22.91
C GLU A 77 -0.35 -1.17 -23.85
N SER A 78 -0.63 -2.44 -24.15
CA SER A 78 -1.75 -2.83 -25.02
C SER A 78 -3.15 -2.50 -24.46
N ILE A 79 -3.26 -2.32 -23.13
CA ILE A 79 -4.52 -2.04 -22.44
C ILE A 79 -4.54 -0.69 -21.70
N ALA A 80 -3.42 0.04 -21.68
CA ALA A 80 -3.24 1.26 -20.89
C ALA A 80 -4.31 2.33 -21.15
N GLU A 81 -4.80 2.47 -22.40
CA GLU A 81 -5.84 3.45 -22.70
C GLU A 81 -7.23 3.07 -22.18
N LYS A 82 -7.48 1.79 -21.93
CA LYS A 82 -8.77 1.27 -21.47
C LYS A 82 -8.78 1.01 -19.96
N GLU A 83 -7.61 0.75 -19.38
CA GLU A 83 -7.47 0.31 -18.00
C GLU A 83 -6.56 1.24 -17.20
N PRO A 84 -7.12 2.06 -16.28
CA PRO A 84 -6.35 2.95 -15.42
C PRO A 84 -5.30 2.19 -14.59
N THR A 85 -5.61 1.00 -14.10
CA THR A 85 -4.67 0.18 -13.32
C THR A 85 -3.47 -0.28 -14.16
N ALA A 86 -3.62 -0.47 -15.48
CA ALA A 86 -2.49 -0.78 -16.34
C ALA A 86 -1.54 0.42 -16.51
N LYS A 87 -2.08 1.64 -16.62
CA LYS A 87 -1.28 2.88 -16.56
C LYS A 87 -0.54 2.99 -15.22
N ALA A 88 -1.20 2.69 -14.11
CA ALA A 88 -0.58 2.70 -12.78
C ALA A 88 0.58 1.70 -12.67
N ASN A 89 0.39 0.46 -13.15
CA ASN A 89 1.42 -0.57 -13.18
C ASN A 89 2.62 -0.17 -14.05
N LEU A 90 2.38 0.40 -15.23
CA LEU A 90 3.46 0.98 -16.05
C LEU A 90 4.17 2.12 -15.31
N GLY A 91 3.41 2.98 -14.65
CA GLY A 91 3.94 4.08 -13.85
C GLY A 91 4.92 3.59 -12.80
N HIS A 92 4.56 2.52 -12.08
CA HIS A 92 5.42 1.89 -11.08
C HIS A 92 6.70 1.31 -11.71
N ILE A 93 6.58 0.57 -12.81
CA ILE A 93 7.73 -0.01 -13.53
C ILE A 93 8.74 1.08 -13.91
N TYR A 94 8.28 2.18 -14.49
CA TYR A 94 9.16 3.28 -14.90
C TYR A 94 9.75 4.05 -13.71
N LEU A 95 9.01 4.20 -12.59
CA LEU A 95 9.54 4.84 -11.39
C LEU A 95 10.61 4.02 -10.69
N GLU A 96 10.45 2.70 -10.64
CA GLU A 96 11.43 1.81 -9.98
C GLU A 96 12.56 1.38 -10.93
N GLY A 97 12.39 1.56 -12.24
CA GLY A 97 13.35 1.05 -13.24
C GLY A 97 13.39 -0.48 -13.27
N GLU A 98 12.25 -1.13 -13.01
CA GLU A 98 12.18 -2.59 -12.96
C GLU A 98 12.32 -3.19 -14.37
N GLY A 99 13.48 -3.75 -14.69
CA GLY A 99 13.71 -4.40 -15.98
C GLY A 99 13.71 -3.45 -17.19
N CYS A 100 13.67 -2.13 -16.97
CA CYS A 100 13.85 -1.08 -17.96
C CYS A 100 14.60 0.12 -17.34
N PRO A 101 15.17 1.04 -18.13
CA PRO A 101 15.71 2.28 -17.60
C PRO A 101 14.66 3.04 -16.78
N GLN A 102 15.07 3.55 -15.62
CA GLN A 102 14.21 4.39 -14.78
C GLN A 102 13.84 5.67 -15.53
N ASP A 103 12.55 6.00 -15.54
CA ASP A 103 12.02 7.23 -16.13
C ASP A 103 10.97 7.83 -15.19
N ILE A 104 11.43 8.71 -14.30
CA ILE A 104 10.62 9.31 -13.25
C ILE A 104 9.51 10.18 -13.84
N GLN A 105 9.80 10.92 -14.92
CA GLN A 105 8.82 11.80 -15.54
C GLN A 105 7.71 11.01 -16.21
N LYS A 106 8.06 9.95 -16.95
CA LYS A 106 7.09 9.05 -17.55
C LYS A 106 6.26 8.34 -16.49
N GLY A 107 6.90 7.85 -15.43
CA GLY A 107 6.23 7.17 -14.32
C GLY A 107 5.19 8.04 -13.62
N ILE A 108 5.57 9.27 -13.24
CA ILE A 108 4.64 10.26 -12.64
C ILE A 108 3.52 10.63 -13.61
N GLY A 109 3.85 10.81 -14.89
CA GLY A 109 2.86 11.12 -15.93
C GLY A 109 1.78 10.03 -16.06
N LEU A 110 2.18 8.76 -15.98
CA LEU A 110 1.28 7.62 -16.02
C LEU A 110 0.39 7.54 -14.77
N PHE A 111 0.94 7.75 -13.57
CA PHE A 111 0.14 7.82 -12.34
C PHE A 111 -0.88 8.96 -12.37
N ARG A 112 -0.49 10.14 -12.86
CA ARG A 112 -1.43 11.26 -13.05
C ARG A 112 -2.57 10.86 -14.00
N GLN A 113 -2.26 10.27 -15.15
CA GLN A 113 -3.27 9.84 -16.12
C GLN A 113 -4.20 8.75 -15.57
N ALA A 114 -3.66 7.79 -14.81
CA ALA A 114 -4.44 6.76 -14.15
C ALA A 114 -5.42 7.37 -13.13
N ALA A 115 -4.94 8.28 -12.29
CA ALA A 115 -5.76 9.02 -11.33
C ALA A 115 -6.85 9.87 -12.02
N ASP A 116 -6.51 10.52 -13.14
CA ASP A 116 -7.47 11.28 -13.94
C ASP A 116 -8.53 10.38 -14.61
N SER A 117 -8.21 9.10 -14.81
CA SER A 117 -9.11 8.09 -15.35
C SER A 117 -9.86 7.30 -14.25
N GLY A 118 -9.76 7.72 -12.98
CA GLY A 118 -10.53 7.15 -11.87
C GLY A 118 -9.78 6.16 -10.98
N ASP A 119 -8.48 5.95 -11.17
CA ASP A 119 -7.68 5.09 -10.28
C ASP A 119 -7.34 5.80 -8.96
N GLY A 120 -8.08 5.46 -7.90
CA GLY A 120 -7.91 6.06 -6.58
C GLY A 120 -6.53 5.82 -5.97
N LEU A 121 -5.96 4.62 -6.17
CA LEU A 121 -4.62 4.28 -5.66
C LEU A 121 -3.53 5.12 -6.32
N SER A 122 -3.70 5.47 -7.60
CA SER A 122 -2.81 6.37 -8.32
C SER A 122 -2.91 7.79 -7.79
N ALA A 123 -4.13 8.28 -7.48
CA ALA A 123 -4.30 9.58 -6.82
C ALA A 123 -3.61 9.59 -5.44
N PHE A 124 -3.78 8.52 -4.66
CA PHE A 124 -3.14 8.35 -3.37
C PHE A 124 -1.60 8.30 -3.47
N THR A 125 -1.07 7.57 -4.45
CA THR A 125 0.36 7.50 -4.75
C THR A 125 0.91 8.87 -5.15
N MET A 126 0.19 9.63 -5.98
CA MET A 126 0.54 11.00 -6.31
C MET A 126 0.56 11.91 -5.07
N GLY A 127 -0.38 11.72 -4.14
CA GLY A 127 -0.38 12.36 -2.82
C GLY A 127 0.92 12.12 -2.07
N HIS A 128 1.36 10.86 -1.99
CA HIS A 128 2.63 10.49 -1.36
C HIS A 128 3.86 11.05 -2.05
N ILE A 129 3.91 11.00 -3.39
CA ILE A 129 5.02 11.57 -4.17
C ILE A 129 5.17 13.06 -3.83
N ARG A 130 4.06 13.80 -3.81
CA ARG A 130 4.06 15.24 -3.50
C ARG A 130 4.28 15.55 -2.02
N LEU A 131 3.82 14.68 -1.12
CA LEU A 131 3.97 14.87 0.33
C LEU A 131 5.42 14.67 0.79
N LYS A 132 6.07 13.61 0.31
CA LYS A 132 7.39 13.15 0.77
C LYS A 132 8.53 13.50 -0.18
N GLY A 133 8.23 14.03 -1.38
CA GLY A 133 9.24 14.31 -2.39
C GLY A 133 9.89 13.03 -2.93
N LEU A 134 9.08 11.97 -3.11
CA LEU A 134 9.58 10.68 -3.57
C LEU A 134 10.22 10.80 -4.95
N TYR A 135 11.17 9.91 -5.25
CA TYR A 135 11.89 9.88 -6.53
C TYR A 135 12.63 11.21 -6.84
N GLY A 136 13.10 11.92 -5.81
CA GLY A 136 13.81 13.19 -5.97
C GLY A 136 12.93 14.34 -6.45
N THR A 137 11.60 14.19 -6.37
CA THR A 137 10.67 15.28 -6.67
C THR A 137 10.62 16.28 -5.50
N PRO A 138 10.33 17.57 -5.76
CA PRO A 138 10.19 18.51 -4.66
C PRO A 138 8.92 18.22 -3.85
N VAL A 139 9.02 18.42 -2.54
CA VAL A 139 7.86 18.38 -1.63
C VAL A 139 6.90 19.53 -1.96
N MET A 140 5.63 19.20 -2.16
CA MET A 140 4.56 20.10 -2.56
C MET A 140 3.28 19.82 -1.75
N TYR A 141 3.21 20.31 -0.51
CA TYR A 141 2.09 20.01 0.40
C TYR A 141 0.71 20.36 -0.15
N LYS A 142 0.57 21.49 -0.84
CA LYS A 142 -0.72 21.88 -1.45
C LYS A 142 -1.16 20.91 -2.56
N GLU A 143 -0.21 20.46 -3.38
CA GLU A 143 -0.50 19.45 -4.41
C GLU A 143 -0.84 18.11 -3.76
N ALA A 144 -0.11 17.72 -2.71
CA ALA A 144 -0.37 16.51 -1.95
C ALA A 144 -1.80 16.50 -1.40
N THR A 145 -2.25 17.60 -0.78
CA THR A 145 -3.63 17.75 -0.30
C THR A 145 -4.64 17.52 -1.43
N GLY A 146 -4.48 18.18 -2.58
CA GLY A 146 -5.40 17.99 -3.70
C GLY A 146 -5.46 16.54 -4.21
N TRP A 147 -4.32 15.84 -4.23
CA TRP A 147 -4.27 14.42 -4.60
C TRP A 147 -4.93 13.51 -3.56
N PHE A 148 -4.76 13.78 -2.26
CA PHE A 148 -5.44 13.00 -1.21
C PHE A 148 -6.95 13.26 -1.17
N GLU A 149 -7.41 14.50 -1.42
CA GLU A 149 -8.84 14.81 -1.56
C GLU A 149 -9.43 14.04 -2.76
N LYS A 150 -8.72 14.02 -3.90
CA LYS A 150 -9.11 13.21 -5.06
C LYS A 150 -9.12 11.70 -4.77
N ALA A 151 -8.14 11.20 -4.02
CA ALA A 151 -8.09 9.79 -3.63
C ALA A 151 -9.33 9.41 -2.78
N TYR A 152 -9.74 10.28 -1.85
CA TYR A 152 -10.96 10.10 -1.06
C TYR A 152 -12.22 10.06 -1.94
N GLU A 153 -12.35 10.99 -2.89
CA GLU A 153 -13.47 11.03 -3.85
C GLU A 153 -13.56 9.74 -4.68
N LEU A 154 -12.41 9.11 -4.95
CA LEU A 154 -12.29 7.82 -5.64
C LEU A 154 -12.37 6.60 -4.72
N GLY A 155 -12.73 6.78 -3.44
CA GLY A 155 -12.98 5.70 -2.49
C GLY A 155 -11.76 5.19 -1.71
N ILE A 156 -10.61 5.86 -1.81
CA ILE A 156 -9.44 5.56 -0.96
C ILE A 156 -9.55 6.35 0.34
N TYR A 157 -10.29 5.80 1.29
CA TYR A 157 -10.56 6.47 2.57
C TYR A 157 -9.33 6.59 3.49
N ASP A 158 -8.30 5.79 3.28
CA ASP A 158 -6.99 5.92 3.96
C ASP A 158 -6.35 7.31 3.71
N SER A 159 -6.76 8.02 2.65
CA SER A 159 -6.27 9.39 2.39
C SER A 159 -6.73 10.42 3.43
N VAL A 160 -7.82 10.13 4.16
CA VAL A 160 -8.36 11.01 5.21
C VAL A 160 -7.32 11.24 6.31
N ASP A 161 -6.48 10.25 6.58
CA ASP A 161 -5.46 10.39 7.61
C ASP A 161 -4.44 11.47 7.26
N PHE A 162 -3.94 11.42 6.03
CA PHE A 162 -3.02 12.41 5.49
C PHE A 162 -3.66 13.80 5.38
N LEU A 163 -4.95 13.89 5.06
CA LEU A 163 -5.67 15.16 4.98
C LEU A 163 -5.79 15.83 6.34
N CYS A 164 -6.16 15.08 7.37
CA CYS A 164 -6.16 15.57 8.74
C CYS A 164 -4.77 16.08 9.15
N ASP A 165 -3.71 15.28 8.97
CA ASP A 165 -2.35 15.66 9.35
C ASP A 165 -1.85 16.92 8.62
N LEU A 166 -2.17 17.03 7.32
CA LEU A 166 -1.87 18.20 6.49
C LEU A 166 -2.59 19.45 7.00
N TYR A 167 -3.89 19.35 7.27
CA TYR A 167 -4.70 20.48 7.72
C TYR A 167 -4.53 20.82 9.21
N GLU A 168 -4.07 19.88 10.03
CA GLU A 168 -3.58 20.15 11.38
C GLU A 168 -2.29 20.97 11.34
N GLY A 169 -1.52 20.81 10.27
CA GLY A 169 -0.26 21.49 10.04
C GLY A 169 0.95 20.71 10.55
N LEU A 170 0.84 19.39 10.70
CA LEU A 170 1.92 18.51 11.16
C LEU A 170 3.11 18.53 10.19
N TYR A 171 2.84 18.60 8.88
CA TYR A 171 3.88 18.69 7.86
C TYR A 171 4.39 20.12 7.62
N SER A 172 3.51 21.12 7.76
CA SER A 172 3.87 22.53 7.60
C SER A 172 2.86 23.44 8.28
N ARG A 173 3.36 24.39 9.10
CA ARG A 173 2.52 25.39 9.75
C ARG A 173 1.68 26.21 8.76
N GLY A 174 2.18 26.40 7.52
CA GLY A 174 1.47 27.14 6.47
C GLY A 174 0.28 26.38 5.87
N MET A 175 0.14 25.09 6.14
CA MET A 175 -1.00 24.26 5.71
C MET A 175 -2.12 24.20 6.74
N ARG A 176 -1.88 24.70 7.96
CA ARG A 176 -2.86 24.62 9.05
C ARG A 176 -4.16 25.32 8.67
N ASP A 177 -5.24 24.54 8.58
CA ASP A 177 -6.62 25.00 8.40
C ASP A 177 -7.52 24.24 9.36
N ILE A 178 -7.91 24.92 10.45
CA ILE A 178 -8.71 24.33 11.53
C ILE A 178 -10.10 23.91 11.02
N ARG A 179 -10.67 24.61 10.03
CA ARG A 179 -12.00 24.27 9.50
C ARG A 179 -11.94 23.00 8.67
N LYS A 180 -10.95 22.90 7.77
CA LYS A 180 -10.71 21.70 6.97
C LYS A 180 -10.31 20.50 7.86
N TYR A 181 -9.46 20.72 8.87
CA TYR A 181 -9.12 19.67 9.84
C TYR A 181 -10.36 19.09 10.52
N ARG A 182 -11.25 19.95 11.03
CA ARG A 182 -12.51 19.49 11.68
C ARG A 182 -13.38 18.69 10.71
N LEU A 183 -13.54 19.16 9.48
CA LEU A 183 -14.28 18.45 8.44
C LEU A 183 -13.73 17.03 8.22
N TRP A 184 -12.42 16.91 7.98
CA TRP A 184 -11.79 15.62 7.71
C TRP A 184 -11.73 14.73 8.95
N SER A 185 -11.60 15.30 10.15
CA SER A 185 -11.69 14.57 11.42
C SER A 185 -13.08 13.98 11.67
N ASP A 186 -14.14 14.71 11.33
CA ASP A 186 -15.51 14.21 11.43
C ASP A 186 -15.77 13.10 10.40
N ILE A 187 -15.19 13.20 9.19
CA ILE A 187 -15.20 12.13 8.19
C ILE A 187 -14.49 10.89 8.74
N ARG A 188 -13.25 11.02 9.27
CA ARG A 188 -12.47 9.93 9.88
C ARG A 188 -13.30 9.17 10.92
N LYS A 189 -13.91 9.90 11.87
CA LYS A 189 -14.79 9.32 12.91
C LYS A 189 -16.03 8.64 12.35
N SER A 190 -16.55 9.07 11.20
CA SER A 190 -17.73 8.45 10.60
C SER A 190 -17.39 7.12 9.94
N LEU A 191 -16.21 7.02 9.33
CA LEU A 191 -15.66 5.77 8.76
C LEU A 191 -15.42 4.71 9.84
N GLU A 192 -14.90 5.11 11.01
CA GLU A 192 -14.69 4.22 12.16
C GLU A 192 -15.98 3.62 12.74
N LYS A 193 -17.13 4.28 12.53
CA LYS A 193 -18.43 3.86 13.08
C LYS A 193 -19.17 2.85 12.20
N VAL A 194 -18.69 2.57 11.00
CA VAL A 194 -19.32 1.58 10.11
C VAL A 194 -18.88 0.17 10.55
N PRO A 195 -19.79 -0.70 11.02
CA PRO A 195 -19.43 -2.08 11.33
C PRO A 195 -19.08 -2.80 10.02
N CYS A 196 -17.85 -3.28 9.91
CA CYS A 196 -17.42 -4.06 8.75
C CYS A 196 -18.22 -5.37 8.63
N THR A 197 -19.21 -5.40 7.74
CA THR A 197 -19.72 -6.65 7.15
C THR A 197 -19.16 -6.77 5.73
N GLY A 198 -18.04 -7.48 5.58
CA GLY A 198 -17.52 -7.82 4.25
C GLY A 198 -16.03 -8.17 4.24
N LEU A 199 -15.75 -9.45 4.03
CA LEU A 199 -14.52 -10.05 3.46
C LEU A 199 -13.17 -9.54 4.03
N ALA A 200 -12.69 -10.23 5.06
CA ALA A 200 -11.27 -10.26 5.37
C ALA A 200 -10.54 -11.24 4.43
N MET A 201 -9.49 -10.77 3.76
CA MET A 201 -8.41 -11.57 3.17
C MET A 201 -7.07 -10.79 3.33
N PRO A 202 -5.91 -11.47 3.28
CA PRO A 202 -4.98 -11.55 4.41
C PRO A 202 -3.96 -10.41 4.49
N SER A 203 -3.61 -10.08 5.74
CA SER A 203 -2.45 -9.29 6.12
C SER A 203 -1.16 -9.89 5.56
N SER A 204 -0.50 -9.20 4.62
CA SER A 204 0.84 -9.57 4.18
C SER A 204 1.88 -8.97 5.12
N ALA A 205 2.50 -9.86 5.89
CA ALA A 205 3.88 -9.84 6.38
C ALA A 205 4.50 -8.46 6.71
N LYS A 206 4.33 -8.04 7.97
CA LYS A 206 5.21 -7.07 8.63
C LYS A 206 6.63 -7.64 8.74
N GLY A 207 7.63 -6.79 8.52
CA GLY A 207 8.97 -6.96 9.09
C GLY A 207 8.87 -7.26 10.58
N GLY A 208 9.77 -8.12 11.08
CA GLY A 208 9.64 -8.83 12.35
C GLY A 208 9.14 -7.97 13.52
N ASN A 209 7.88 -8.18 13.89
CA ASN A 209 7.34 -7.67 15.14
C ASN A 209 7.87 -8.53 16.30
N VAL A 210 8.51 -7.89 17.27
CA VAL A 210 8.81 -8.53 18.57
C VAL A 210 7.47 -8.85 19.27
N PRO A 211 7.23 -10.10 19.74
CA PRO A 211 5.94 -10.48 20.31
C PRO A 211 5.65 -9.75 21.62
N VAL A 212 4.73 -8.78 21.64
CA VAL A 212 4.34 -8.01 22.84
C VAL A 212 3.52 -8.88 23.82
N PHE A 213 3.89 -8.95 25.11
CA PHE A 213 3.20 -9.78 26.12
C PHE A 213 2.37 -8.98 27.13
N GLY A 214 2.55 -7.66 27.24
CA GLY A 214 1.73 -6.82 28.11
C GLY A 214 2.10 -5.34 28.08
N GLU A 215 1.33 -4.54 28.83
CA GLU A 215 1.53 -3.09 28.96
C GLU A 215 1.68 -2.67 30.43
N ALA A 216 2.57 -1.72 30.70
CA ALA A 216 2.76 -1.12 32.03
C ALA A 216 3.12 0.35 31.87
N ASN A 217 2.40 1.25 32.56
CA ASN A 217 2.55 2.71 32.45
C ASN A 217 2.47 3.22 30.99
N GLY A 218 1.66 2.57 30.15
CA GLY A 218 1.51 2.88 28.73
C GLY A 218 2.61 2.33 27.81
N ARG A 219 3.65 1.68 28.36
CA ARG A 219 4.72 1.04 27.56
C ARG A 219 4.49 -0.45 27.37
N GLN A 220 4.75 -0.91 26.16
CA GLN A 220 4.68 -2.32 25.79
C GLN A 220 5.94 -3.07 26.24
N TYR A 221 5.76 -4.28 26.81
CA TYR A 221 6.86 -5.12 27.26
C TYR A 221 6.68 -6.59 26.87
N ILE A 222 7.80 -7.31 26.90
CA ILE A 222 7.90 -8.75 26.71
C ILE A 222 8.59 -9.37 27.94
N ILE A 223 8.41 -10.67 28.15
CA ILE A 223 9.09 -11.37 29.24
C ILE A 223 10.27 -12.15 28.67
N ILE A 224 11.49 -11.77 29.06
CA ILE A 224 12.73 -12.48 28.71
C ILE A 224 13.36 -12.97 30.03
N GLY A 225 13.57 -14.27 30.17
CA GLY A 225 14.21 -14.83 31.37
C GLY A 225 13.43 -14.64 32.69
N GLY A 226 12.13 -14.32 32.62
CA GLY A 226 11.30 -14.01 33.78
C GLY A 226 11.21 -12.52 34.14
N GLU A 227 11.93 -11.67 33.42
CA GLU A 227 11.94 -10.21 33.64
C GLU A 227 11.25 -9.46 32.50
N LYS A 228 10.71 -8.27 32.80
CA LYS A 228 10.09 -7.40 31.80
C LYS A 228 11.18 -6.67 31.00
N ALA A 229 11.19 -6.85 29.69
CA ALA A 229 11.97 -6.06 28.75
C ALA A 229 11.01 -5.18 27.93
N TYR A 230 11.19 -3.86 27.97
CA TYR A 230 10.33 -2.95 27.23
C TYR A 230 10.72 -2.88 25.76
N VAL A 231 9.72 -2.87 24.88
CA VAL A 231 9.90 -3.04 23.43
C VAL A 231 10.59 -1.83 22.80
N ASP A 232 10.24 -0.63 23.25
CA ASP A 232 10.90 0.63 22.86
C ASP A 232 12.41 0.61 23.14
N LEU A 233 12.82 0.18 24.33
CA LEU A 233 14.22 0.06 24.72
C LEU A 233 14.95 -1.00 23.88
N LEU A 234 14.34 -2.17 23.67
CA LEU A 234 14.93 -3.22 22.84
C LEU A 234 15.14 -2.76 21.38
N VAL A 235 14.16 -2.05 20.80
CA VAL A 235 14.29 -1.48 19.45
C VAL A 235 15.38 -0.41 19.46
N ALA A 236 15.41 0.47 20.44
CA ALA A 236 16.42 1.52 20.48
C ALA A 236 17.85 1.00 20.66
N GLU A 237 18.08 0.03 21.55
CA GLU A 237 19.38 -0.62 21.72
C GLU A 237 19.86 -1.32 20.45
N THR A 238 18.91 -1.83 19.64
CA THR A 238 19.22 -2.56 18.41
C THR A 238 19.45 -1.65 17.22
N PHE A 239 18.67 -0.56 17.09
CA PHE A 239 18.57 0.21 15.84
C PHE A 239 19.00 1.68 15.98
N LEU A 240 19.15 2.22 17.19
CA LEU A 240 19.59 3.60 17.42
C LEU A 240 21.03 3.65 17.95
N VAL A 241 21.83 4.57 17.42
CA VAL A 241 23.17 4.85 17.96
C VAL A 241 23.03 5.58 19.30
N ASN A 242 23.41 4.92 20.40
CA ASN A 242 23.47 5.54 21.73
C ASN A 242 24.82 6.26 21.92
N PRO A 243 24.86 7.61 22.02
CA PRO A 243 26.11 8.37 22.08
C PRO A 243 26.86 8.22 23.41
N ASP A 244 26.16 7.88 24.50
CA ASP A 244 26.74 7.60 25.82
C ASP A 244 25.80 6.72 26.66
N PRO A 245 25.98 5.39 26.64
CA PRO A 245 25.11 4.46 27.37
C PRO A 245 25.06 4.67 28.89
N LYS A 246 26.00 5.42 29.48
CA LYS A 246 25.95 5.76 30.92
C LYS A 246 25.03 6.93 31.22
N SER A 247 24.87 7.84 30.26
CA SER A 247 24.05 9.04 30.40
C SER A 247 22.66 8.89 29.78
N TYR A 248 22.49 7.98 28.82
CA TYR A 248 21.26 7.78 28.06
C TYR A 248 20.75 6.35 28.24
N THR A 249 19.89 6.15 29.25
CA THR A 249 19.34 4.83 29.62
C THR A 249 17.85 4.69 29.35
N GLU A 250 17.20 5.76 28.90
CA GLU A 250 15.76 5.79 28.63
C GLU A 250 15.50 6.31 27.22
N VAL A 251 14.33 5.99 26.68
CA VAL A 251 13.86 6.45 25.38
C VAL A 251 12.50 7.11 25.52
N GLU A 252 12.26 8.10 24.67
CA GLU A 252 10.95 8.72 24.47
C GLU A 252 10.44 8.45 23.05
N HIS A 253 9.11 8.41 22.91
CA HIS A 253 8.41 8.38 21.64
C HIS A 253 8.21 9.82 21.16
N ILE A 254 8.76 10.15 19.99
CA ILE A 254 8.78 11.50 19.42
C ILE A 254 7.34 12.00 19.17
N ASP A 255 6.46 11.10 18.71
CA ASP A 255 5.04 11.37 18.50
C ASP A 255 4.18 11.30 19.78
N GLY A 256 4.76 10.87 20.90
CA GLY A 256 4.06 10.65 22.17
C GLY A 256 3.17 9.39 22.23
N ASP A 257 3.09 8.61 21.15
CA ASP A 257 2.39 7.32 21.11
C ASP A 257 3.33 6.20 21.56
N MET A 258 3.19 5.80 22.82
CA MET A 258 4.01 4.74 23.43
C MET A 258 3.79 3.33 22.85
N SER A 259 2.83 3.16 21.93
CA SER A 259 2.63 1.91 21.18
C SER A 259 3.44 1.89 19.87
N ASN A 260 3.88 3.04 19.37
CA ASN A 260 4.65 3.16 18.13
C ASN A 260 6.16 2.99 18.40
N ASN A 261 6.59 1.75 18.57
CA ASN A 261 8.00 1.42 18.85
C ASN A 261 8.89 1.41 17.60
N ALA A 262 8.56 2.17 16.55
CA ALA A 262 9.42 2.27 15.36
C ALA A 262 10.71 3.03 15.69
N ALA A 263 11.86 2.57 15.19
CA ALA A 263 13.16 3.15 15.55
C ALA A 263 13.29 4.64 15.18
N ASP A 264 12.62 5.07 14.11
CA ASP A 264 12.53 6.47 13.67
C ASP A 264 11.60 7.33 14.54
N ASN A 265 10.76 6.71 15.37
CA ASN A 265 9.93 7.37 16.36
C ASN A 265 10.56 7.41 17.76
N LEU A 266 11.73 6.78 17.96
CA LEU A 266 12.37 6.69 19.27
C LEU A 266 13.57 7.62 19.36
N ARG A 267 13.78 8.20 20.54
CA ARG A 267 14.97 9.00 20.84
C ARG A 267 15.49 8.73 22.24
N TRP A 268 16.81 8.57 22.35
CA TRP A 268 17.52 8.49 23.63
C TRP A 268 17.33 9.78 24.43
N ILE A 269 16.84 9.66 25.66
CA ILE A 269 16.79 10.75 26.62
C ILE A 269 17.87 10.58 27.67
N LYS A 270 18.44 11.71 28.09
CA LYS A 270 19.47 11.74 29.11
C LYS A 270 18.81 11.60 30.47
N LYS A 271 19.37 10.73 31.32
CA LYS A 271 18.96 10.58 32.71
C LYS A 271 19.14 11.88 33.51
#